data_AF-A0A935DS51-F1
#
_entry.id   AF-A0A935DS51-F1
#
_cell.length_a   1.000
_cell.length_b   1.000
_cell.length_c   1.000
_cell.angle_alpha   90.00
_cell.angle_beta   90.00
_cell.angle_gamma   90.00
#
_symmetry.space_group_name_H-M   'P 1'
#
loop_
_entity.id
_entity.type
_entity.pdbx_description
1 polymer ?
#
loop_
_entity_poly.entity_id
_entity_poly.type
_entity_poly.pdbx_seq_one_letter_code
_entity_poly.pdbx_strand_id
1 'polypeptide(L)'
;MATVSVCAALGAPVSWWAGGGLAVPLAVRLAGRTRAVVSAASSGLLLFPSAPLSRGSWLAARLALARGLPVVAFPLGFAPEQLPALGPGAWQPAPWRGGWRWAPTELFSAAVCRMTVSHYLLDIMTE
;
A
#
# COMPACT_ATOMS: atom_id res chain seq x y z
N MET A 1 13.53 -19.72 0.05
CA MET A 1 13.11 -18.71 1.05
C MET A 1 14.32 -18.34 1.88
N ALA A 2 14.81 -17.09 1.83
CA ALA A 2 15.84 -16.64 2.77
C ALA A 2 15.20 -16.45 4.16
N THR A 3 15.81 -17.02 5.18
CA THR A 3 15.39 -16.82 6.57
C THR A 3 15.78 -15.40 7.02
N VAL A 4 14.95 -14.77 7.85
CA VAL A 4 15.22 -13.41 8.38
C VAL A 4 16.59 -13.34 9.09
N SER A 5 17.05 -14.44 9.67
CA SER A 5 18.38 -14.57 10.28
C SER A 5 19.53 -14.41 9.29
N VAL A 6 19.39 -14.90 8.04
CA VAL A 6 20.41 -14.71 7.00
C VAL A 6 20.48 -13.24 6.59
N CYS A 7 19.34 -12.57 6.41
CA CYS A 7 19.33 -11.13 6.11
C CYS A 7 19.99 -10.31 7.24
N ALA A 8 19.71 -10.65 8.49
CA ALA A 8 20.37 -10.02 9.65
C ALA A 8 21.89 -10.26 9.64
N ALA A 9 22.34 -11.49 9.34
CA ALA A 9 23.76 -11.82 9.23
C ALA A 9 24.47 -11.06 8.09
N LEU A 10 23.74 -10.74 7.02
CA LEU A 10 24.21 -9.91 5.91
C LEU A 10 24.14 -8.40 6.19
N GLY A 11 23.84 -7.99 7.44
CA GLY A 11 23.82 -6.59 7.85
C GLY A 11 22.52 -5.84 7.56
N ALA A 12 21.46 -6.52 7.10
CA ALA A 12 20.18 -5.87 6.92
C ALA A 12 19.59 -5.47 8.29
N PRO A 13 19.01 -4.26 8.43
CA PRO A 13 18.34 -3.86 9.65
C PRO A 13 17.10 -4.75 9.88
N VAL A 14 17.08 -5.46 11.01
CA VAL A 14 15.98 -6.35 11.40
C VAL A 14 15.39 -5.88 12.72
N SER A 15 14.07 -5.66 12.73
CA SER A 15 13.30 -5.45 13.95
C SER A 15 12.68 -6.77 14.38
N TRP A 16 13.34 -7.48 15.29
CA TRP A 16 12.79 -8.69 15.89
C TRP A 16 11.56 -8.32 16.73
N TRP A 17 10.53 -9.15 16.67
CA TRP A 17 9.29 -8.91 17.40
C TRP A 17 8.64 -7.55 17.08
N ALA A 18 8.71 -7.09 15.83
CA ALA A 18 8.10 -5.83 15.41
C ALA A 18 6.59 -5.70 15.70
N GLY A 19 5.90 -6.82 16.00
CA GLY A 19 4.51 -6.83 16.48
C GLY A 19 4.33 -6.98 17.99
N GLY A 20 5.39 -7.22 18.75
CA GLY A 20 5.36 -7.57 20.17
C GLY A 20 5.72 -9.03 20.43
N GLY A 21 6.25 -9.28 21.64
CA GLY A 21 6.68 -10.58 22.16
C GLY A 21 5.54 -11.60 22.32
N LEU A 22 5.86 -12.82 22.76
CA LEU A 22 4.88 -13.91 22.91
C LEU A 22 3.75 -13.62 23.90
N ALA A 23 3.98 -12.74 24.88
CA ALA A 23 2.97 -12.32 25.85
C ALA A 23 1.88 -11.41 25.25
N VAL A 24 2.08 -10.88 24.04
CA VAL A 24 1.10 -10.01 23.36
C VAL A 24 0.11 -10.88 22.59
N PRO A 25 -1.22 -10.64 22.70
CA PRO A 25 -2.21 -11.41 21.96
C PRO A 25 -1.95 -11.41 20.44
N LEU A 26 -2.21 -12.54 19.78
CA LEU A 26 -1.87 -12.73 18.36
C LEU A 26 -2.44 -11.63 17.44
N ALA A 27 -3.70 -11.25 17.63
CA ALA A 27 -4.33 -10.19 16.83
C ALA A 27 -3.61 -8.85 16.95
N VAL A 28 -3.19 -8.50 18.18
CA VAL A 28 -2.41 -7.28 18.46
C VAL A 28 -1.03 -7.39 17.81
N ARG A 29 -0.40 -8.57 17.85
CA ARG A 29 0.89 -8.80 17.20
C ARG A 29 0.84 -8.64 15.70
N LEU A 30 -0.19 -9.18 15.05
CA LEU A 30 -0.38 -9.03 13.61
C LEU A 30 -0.58 -7.55 13.24
N ALA A 31 -1.41 -6.82 13.99
CA ALA A 31 -1.59 -5.39 13.79
C ALA A 31 -0.30 -4.59 14.01
N GLY A 32 0.47 -4.91 15.05
CA GLY A 32 1.78 -4.30 15.31
C GLY A 32 2.78 -4.55 14.19
N ARG A 33 2.84 -5.79 13.69
CA ARG A 33 3.69 -6.13 12.53
C ARG A 33 3.29 -5.34 11.29
N THR A 34 1.98 -5.22 11.01
CA THR A 34 1.49 -4.39 9.91
C THR A 34 1.90 -2.93 10.08
N ARG A 35 1.80 -2.36 11.30
CA ARG A 35 2.27 -0.99 11.58
C ARG A 35 3.76 -0.83 11.31
N ALA A 36 4.60 -1.77 11.75
CA ALA A 36 6.04 -1.71 11.54
C ALA A 36 6.43 -1.80 10.05
N VAL A 37 5.77 -2.67 9.28
CA VAL A 37 5.97 -2.75 7.83
C VAL A 37 5.58 -1.44 7.18
N VAL A 38 4.39 -0.93 7.51
CA VAL A 38 3.92 0.32 6.92
C VAL A 38 4.79 1.48 7.34
N SER A 39 5.29 1.59 8.59
CA SER A 39 6.16 2.69 9.02
C SER A 39 7.51 2.71 8.31
N ALA A 40 8.02 1.54 7.90
CA ALA A 40 9.27 1.43 7.14
C ALA A 40 9.09 1.73 5.64
N ALA A 41 7.86 1.74 5.12
CA ALA A 41 7.59 2.03 3.71
C ALA A 41 7.92 3.50 3.36
N SER A 42 8.55 3.71 2.21
CA SER A 42 8.96 5.04 1.72
C SER A 42 8.23 5.49 0.46
N SER A 43 7.76 4.55 -0.37
CA SER A 43 7.27 4.86 -1.73
C SER A 43 5.76 4.70 -1.90
N GLY A 44 5.16 3.76 -1.18
CA GLY A 44 3.76 3.38 -1.39
C GLY A 44 3.45 2.02 -0.81
N LEU A 45 2.20 1.60 -0.97
CA LEU A 45 1.72 0.29 -0.56
C LEU A 45 1.01 -0.42 -1.71
N LEU A 46 1.45 -1.65 -1.98
CA LEU A 46 0.82 -2.56 -2.92
C LEU A 46 0.16 -3.71 -2.15
N LEU A 47 -1.12 -3.96 -2.41
CA LEU A 47 -1.91 -4.97 -1.71
C LEU A 47 -2.46 -6.01 -2.68
N PHE A 48 -2.44 -7.28 -2.24
CA PHE A 48 -3.05 -8.41 -2.94
C PHE A 48 -4.05 -9.12 -2.01
N PRO A 49 -5.15 -8.46 -1.62
CA PRO A 49 -6.14 -9.06 -0.76
C PRO A 49 -6.82 -10.22 -1.49
N SER A 50 -7.05 -11.34 -0.80
CA SER A 50 -7.80 -12.49 -1.32
C SER A 50 -9.25 -12.54 -0.85
N ALA A 51 -9.67 -11.58 -0.01
CA ALA A 51 -11.02 -11.48 0.50
C ALA A 51 -11.40 -10.01 0.80
N PRO A 52 -12.68 -9.62 0.60
CA PRO A 52 -13.17 -8.27 0.92
C PRO A 52 -12.99 -7.89 2.39
N LEU A 53 -12.95 -8.87 3.31
CA LEU A 53 -12.83 -8.67 4.75
C LEU A 53 -11.40 -8.85 5.28
N SER A 54 -10.37 -8.75 4.43
CA SER A 54 -8.95 -8.87 4.84
C SER A 54 -8.52 -7.75 5.79
N ARG A 55 -8.75 -7.95 7.09
CA ARG A 55 -8.48 -6.95 8.14
C ARG A 55 -7.05 -6.42 8.11
N GLY A 56 -6.07 -7.29 7.89
CA GLY A 56 -4.65 -6.92 7.83
C GLY A 56 -4.30 -6.03 6.63
N SER A 57 -4.83 -6.36 5.44
CA SER A 57 -4.63 -5.57 4.22
C SER A 57 -5.22 -4.18 4.36
N TRP A 58 -6.42 -4.07 4.92
CA TRP A 58 -7.11 -2.78 5.07
C TRP A 58 -6.57 -1.94 6.22
N LEU A 59 -6.06 -2.58 7.28
CA LEU A 59 -5.26 -1.89 8.29
C LEU A 59 -4.00 -1.28 7.64
N ALA A 60 -3.28 -2.06 6.83
CA ALA A 60 -2.08 -1.57 6.14
C ALA A 60 -2.42 -0.37 5.23
N ALA A 61 -3.50 -0.48 4.46
CA ALA A 61 -3.99 0.58 3.58
C ALA A 61 -4.27 1.89 4.33
N ARG A 62 -5.04 1.83 5.42
CA ARG A 62 -5.36 3.01 6.23
C ARG A 62 -4.11 3.64 6.84
N LEU A 63 -3.18 2.82 7.35
CA LEU A 63 -1.92 3.32 7.90
C LEU A 63 -1.05 3.99 6.82
N ALA A 64 -1.01 3.45 5.60
CA ALA A 64 -0.26 4.04 4.50
C ALA A 64 -0.88 5.39 4.06
N LEU A 65 -2.21 5.44 3.93
CA LEU A 65 -2.92 6.69 3.63
C LEU A 65 -2.74 7.75 4.71
N ALA A 66 -2.76 7.38 5.99
CA ALA A 66 -2.48 8.29 7.10
C ALA A 66 -1.06 8.88 7.04
N ARG A 67 -0.13 8.23 6.33
CA ARG A 67 1.23 8.71 6.06
C ARG A 67 1.35 9.47 4.73
N GLY A 68 0.25 9.67 4.00
CA GLY A 68 0.27 10.29 2.67
C GLY A 68 0.90 9.40 1.58
N LEU A 69 1.02 8.09 1.82
CA LEU A 69 1.59 7.17 0.84
C LEU A 69 0.52 6.72 -0.18
N PRO A 70 0.88 6.59 -1.47
CA PRO A 70 -0.03 6.04 -2.47
C PRO A 70 -0.34 4.57 -2.17
N VAL A 71 -1.59 4.17 -2.37
CA VAL A 71 -2.08 2.80 -2.15
C VAL A 71 -2.70 2.24 -3.42
N VAL A 72 -2.24 1.05 -3.80
CA VAL A 72 -2.78 0.26 -4.92
C VAL A 72 -3.16 -1.12 -4.41
N ALA A 73 -4.33 -1.62 -4.83
CA ALA A 73 -4.82 -2.95 -4.50
C ALA A 73 -5.16 -3.75 -5.77
N PHE A 74 -4.84 -5.04 -5.73
CA PHE A 74 -5.20 -6.04 -6.73
C PHE A 74 -6.09 -7.08 -6.05
N PRO A 75 -7.42 -6.94 -6.09
CA PRO A 75 -8.32 -7.91 -5.49
C PRO A 75 -8.17 -9.27 -6.19
N LEU A 76 -7.86 -10.31 -5.41
CA LEU A 76 -7.67 -11.67 -5.89
C LEU A 76 -8.90 -12.51 -5.55
N GLY A 77 -9.66 -12.92 -6.56
CA GLY A 77 -10.81 -13.82 -6.38
C GLY A 77 -12.07 -13.13 -5.83
N PHE A 78 -12.16 -11.81 -5.89
CA PHE A 78 -13.38 -11.06 -5.56
C PHE A 78 -13.51 -9.80 -6.42
N ALA A 79 -14.73 -9.28 -6.51
CA ALA A 79 -15.06 -8.17 -7.41
C ALA A 79 -14.55 -6.83 -6.83
N PRO A 80 -13.99 -5.92 -7.64
CA PRO A 80 -13.46 -4.64 -7.16
C PRO A 80 -14.47 -3.74 -6.45
N GLU A 81 -15.76 -3.89 -6.77
CA GLU A 81 -16.87 -3.15 -6.14
C GLU A 81 -17.00 -3.48 -4.64
N GLN A 82 -16.40 -4.60 -4.20
CA GLN A 82 -16.36 -5.02 -2.81
C GLN A 82 -15.13 -4.47 -2.06
N LEU A 83 -14.28 -3.66 -2.71
CA LEU A 83 -13.18 -2.98 -2.03
C LEU A 83 -13.75 -2.02 -0.98
N PRO A 84 -13.23 -2.04 0.27
CA PRO A 84 -13.80 -1.22 1.33
C PRO A 84 -13.43 0.25 1.14
N ALA A 85 -14.29 1.14 1.62
CA ALA A 85 -13.93 2.53 1.82
C ALA A 85 -12.80 2.65 2.86
N LEU A 86 -11.74 3.38 2.50
CA LEU A 86 -10.59 3.60 3.36
C LEU A 86 -10.66 4.93 4.14
N GLY A 87 -11.61 5.80 3.80
CA GLY A 87 -11.80 7.13 4.34
C GLY A 87 -12.48 8.03 3.29
N PRO A 88 -12.32 9.36 3.36
CA PRO A 88 -12.72 10.27 2.28
C PRO A 88 -11.93 9.97 1.00
N GLY A 89 -12.63 9.52 -0.03
CA GLY A 89 -12.05 9.15 -1.31
C GLY A 89 -12.80 8.01 -1.97
N ALA A 90 -12.26 7.55 -3.09
CA ALA A 90 -12.80 6.42 -3.82
C ALA A 90 -11.67 5.59 -4.44
N TRP A 91 -11.96 4.31 -4.67
CA TRP A 91 -11.13 3.49 -5.53
C TRP A 91 -11.35 3.92 -6.99
N GLN A 92 -10.25 4.07 -7.71
CA GLN A 92 -10.24 4.33 -9.15
C GLN A 92 -9.42 3.26 -9.86
N PRO A 93 -9.72 2.94 -11.12
CA PRO A 93 -8.86 2.09 -11.94
C PRO A 93 -7.42 2.61 -11.95
N ALA A 94 -6.46 1.71 -11.75
CA ALA A 94 -5.04 1.99 -11.93
C ALA A 94 -4.64 1.73 -13.40
N PRO A 95 -3.51 2.27 -13.89
CA PRO A 95 -3.05 2.02 -15.26
C PRO A 95 -2.68 0.55 -15.54
N TRP A 96 -2.54 -0.28 -14.50
CA TRP A 96 -2.26 -1.71 -14.62
C TRP A 96 -3.55 -2.53 -14.58
N ARG A 97 -3.64 -3.56 -15.45
CA ARG A 97 -4.80 -4.46 -15.51
C ARG A 97 -5.08 -5.09 -14.15
N GLY A 98 -6.32 -4.99 -13.68
CA GLY A 98 -6.77 -5.55 -12.41
C GLY A 98 -6.35 -4.75 -11.17
N GLY A 99 -5.64 -3.64 -11.34
CA GLY A 99 -5.21 -2.77 -10.24
C GLY A 99 -6.19 -1.63 -9.97
N TRP A 100 -6.35 -1.29 -8.70
CA TRP A 100 -7.17 -0.18 -8.22
C TRP A 100 -6.35 0.71 -7.31
N ARG A 101 -6.36 2.02 -7.55
CA ARG A 101 -5.65 3.01 -6.73
C ARG A 101 -6.65 3.76 -5.86
N TRP A 102 -6.25 4.10 -4.64
CA TRP A 102 -7.06 4.97 -3.79
C TRP A 102 -6.87 6.44 -4.20
N ALA A 103 -7.97 7.14 -4.48
CA ALA A 103 -8.00 8.57 -4.78
C ALA A 103 -8.70 9.32 -3.63
N PRO A 104 -7.97 10.01 -2.75
CA PRO A 104 -8.57 10.78 -1.65
C PRO A 104 -9.37 11.99 -2.15
N THR A 105 -10.44 12.37 -1.45
CA THR A 105 -11.35 13.46 -1.85
C THR A 105 -10.69 14.85 -1.80
N GLU A 106 -9.86 15.13 -0.80
CA GLU A 106 -9.03 16.35 -0.63
C GLU A 106 -7.81 15.95 0.22
N LEU A 107 -6.54 16.35 0.05
CA LEU A 107 -5.86 17.36 -0.75
C LEU A 107 -4.75 16.69 -1.58
N PHE A 108 -4.64 17.08 -2.84
CA PHE A 108 -3.33 17.18 -3.48
C PHE A 108 -2.48 18.15 -2.64
N SER A 109 -1.50 17.65 -1.88
CA SER A 109 -0.21 18.33 -1.91
C SER A 109 0.48 17.81 -3.16
N ALA A 110 0.60 18.69 -4.15
CA ALA A 110 1.08 18.43 -5.51
C ALA A 110 2.57 18.03 -5.60
N ALA A 111 3.05 17.16 -4.71
CA ALA A 111 4.46 16.77 -4.62
C ALA A 111 4.77 15.43 -5.32
N VAL A 112 3.80 14.54 -5.55
CA VAL A 112 4.08 13.19 -6.10
C VAL A 112 3.58 13.01 -7.55
N CYS A 113 2.71 13.89 -8.05
CA CYS A 113 2.24 13.83 -9.45
C CYS A 113 3.25 14.42 -10.47
N ARG A 114 4.52 14.58 -10.09
CA ARG A 114 5.58 15.20 -10.91
C ARG A 114 6.74 14.26 -11.25
N MET A 115 6.48 12.96 -11.34
CA MET A 115 7.42 12.01 -11.94
C MET A 115 6.73 11.21 -13.04
N THR A 116 7.07 11.57 -14.28
CA THR A 116 6.81 10.88 -15.56
C THR A 116 5.35 10.99 -16.03
N VAL A 117 4.98 11.87 -16.97
CA VAL A 117 5.53 11.99 -18.33
C VAL A 117 5.65 13.47 -18.73
N SER A 118 6.88 13.97 -18.79
CA SER A 118 7.23 15.18 -19.54
C SER A 118 8.10 14.74 -20.72
N HIS A 119 7.80 15.29 -21.89
CA HIS A 119 8.37 15.03 -23.21
C HIS A 119 7.93 13.71 -23.88
N TYR A 120 6.84 13.76 -24.64
CA TYR A 120 6.85 13.68 -26.12
C TYR A 120 5.40 13.84 -26.63
N LEU A 121 5.24 14.59 -27.73
CA LEU A 121 4.03 14.77 -28.56
C LEU A 121 3.03 15.87 -28.13
N LEU A 122 3.48 17.12 -28.18
CA LEU A 122 2.78 18.13 -28.99
C LEU A 122 3.47 18.16 -30.37
N ASP A 123 2.71 18.53 -31.40
CA ASP A 123 3.06 18.67 -32.82
C ASP A 123 2.91 17.42 -33.71
N ILE A 124 1.66 16.98 -33.93
CA ILE A 124 1.18 16.58 -35.27
C ILE A 124 -0.27 17.07 -35.45
N MET A 125 -0.39 18.21 -36.16
CA MET A 125 -1.42 18.55 -37.16
C MET A 125 -2.85 18.83 -36.68
N THR A 126 -3.11 20.11 -36.35
CA THR A 126 -4.20 20.86 -36.97
C THR A 126 -3.77 21.28 -38.38
N GLU A 127 -4.38 20.69 -39.40
CA GLU A 127 -4.97 21.27 -40.62
C GLU A 127 -5.57 20.16 -41.48
#